data_AF-A0A2M8SBP3-F1
#
_entry.id   AF-A0A2M8SBP3-F1
#
_cell.length_a   1.000
_cell.length_b   1.000
_cell.length_c   1.000
_cell.angle_alpha   90.00
_cell.angle_beta   90.00
_cell.angle_gamma   90.00
#
_symmetry.space_group_name_H-M   'P 1'
#
loop_
_entity.id
_entity.type
_entity.pdbx_description
1 polymer ?
#
loop_
_entity_poly.entity_id
_entity_poly.type
_entity_poly.pdbx_seq_one_letter_code
_entity_poly.pdbx_strand_id
1 'polypeptide(L)'
;LSADVHITAPAMFAELRGAVEISGSAAGADFAYYRLEYGQGLNPQTWVQIGSNVSVPVEEGVLSTWDTSSLNGLYALRLLVVRGDMRVERAVILVSVVNP
;
A
#
# COMPACT_ATOMS: atom_id res chain seq x y z
N LEU A 1 13.03 2.06 7.77
CA LEU A 1 12.52 1.44 6.53
C LEU A 1 13.16 0.08 6.45
N SER A 2 12.38 -1.00 6.39
CA SER A 2 12.93 -2.30 5.99
C SER A 2 13.26 -2.19 4.50
N ALA A 3 14.45 -2.63 4.08
CA ALA A 3 14.79 -2.65 2.66
C ALA A 3 13.76 -3.48 1.87
N ASP A 4 13.23 -4.54 2.50
CA ASP A 4 12.36 -5.51 1.85
C ASP A 4 10.87 -5.12 1.85
N VAL A 5 10.47 -4.16 2.69
CA VAL A 5 9.06 -3.76 2.89
C VAL A 5 8.95 -2.25 2.99
N HIS A 6 8.59 -1.60 1.88
CA HIS A 6 8.36 -0.16 1.84
C HIS A 6 7.52 0.25 0.62
N ILE A 7 7.00 1.47 0.67
CA ILE A 7 6.30 2.13 -0.44
C ILE A 7 7.18 3.30 -0.90
N THR A 8 7.51 3.33 -2.19
CA THR A 8 8.34 4.36 -2.83
C THR A 8 7.46 5.39 -3.53
N ALA A 9 6.42 4.95 -4.24
CA ALA A 9 5.40 5.82 -4.81
C ALA A 9 3.99 5.28 -4.49
N PRO A 10 3.01 6.18 -4.24
CA PRO A 10 3.18 7.62 -4.10
C PRO A 10 4.01 8.00 -2.86
N ALA A 11 4.55 9.23 -2.84
CA ALA A 11 5.32 9.73 -1.69
C ALA A 11 4.40 10.04 -0.50
N MET A 12 4.98 10.08 0.71
CA MET A 12 4.28 10.57 1.90
C MET A 12 3.72 11.98 1.66
N PHE A 13 2.44 12.16 1.98
CA PHE A 13 1.62 13.36 1.77
C PHE A 13 1.39 13.77 0.31
N ALA A 14 1.63 12.88 -0.66
CA ALA A 14 1.32 13.17 -2.06
C ALA A 14 -0.18 13.44 -2.27
N GLU A 15 -0.47 14.35 -3.21
CA GLU A 15 -1.83 14.55 -3.72
C GLU A 15 -2.10 13.59 -4.89
N LEU A 16 -3.22 12.87 -4.80
CA LEU A 16 -3.59 11.78 -5.70
C LEU A 16 -4.92 12.07 -6.41
N ARG A 17 -5.04 11.59 -7.66
CA ARG A 17 -6.25 11.71 -8.48
C ARG A 17 -6.36 10.50 -9.42
N GLY A 18 -7.58 10.04 -9.69
CA GLY A 18 -7.83 8.98 -10.66
C GLY A 18 -7.11 7.66 -10.32
N ALA A 19 -6.53 7.00 -11.34
CA ALA A 19 -5.78 5.77 -11.16
C ALA A 19 -4.32 6.07 -10.77
N VAL A 20 -3.88 5.52 -9.65
CA VAL A 20 -2.56 5.75 -9.05
C VAL A 20 -1.76 4.46 -9.03
N GLU A 21 -0.56 4.47 -9.61
CA GLU A 21 0.37 3.37 -9.46
C GLU A 21 1.04 3.41 -8.08
N ILE A 22 1.06 2.26 -7.41
CA ILE A 22 1.74 2.06 -6.13
C ILE A 22 2.98 1.23 -6.42
N SER A 23 4.16 1.74 -6.07
CA SER A 23 5.44 1.08 -6.25
C SER A 23 6.26 1.04 -4.96
N GLY A 24 7.18 0.08 -4.87
CA GLY A 24 8.04 -0.16 -3.72
C GLY A 24 8.52 -1.61 -3.68
N SER A 25 8.87 -2.07 -2.49
CA SER A 25 9.32 -3.44 -2.25
C SER A 25 8.39 -4.17 -1.28
N ALA A 26 8.03 -5.40 -1.65
CA ALA A 26 7.26 -6.38 -0.90
C ALA A 26 7.91 -7.76 -1.07
N ALA A 27 9.01 -7.98 -0.37
CA ALA A 27 9.86 -9.16 -0.51
C ALA A 27 10.47 -9.57 0.84
N GLY A 28 11.61 -10.27 0.80
CA GLY A 28 12.37 -10.70 1.98
C GLY A 28 12.14 -12.16 2.36
N ALA A 29 12.89 -12.62 3.37
CA ALA A 29 12.85 -13.99 3.85
C ALA A 29 11.45 -14.43 4.26
N ASP A 30 11.14 -15.73 4.09
CA ASP A 30 9.86 -16.34 4.42
C ASP A 30 8.63 -15.61 3.86
N PHE A 31 8.75 -14.89 2.74
CA PHE A 31 7.62 -14.23 2.09
C PHE A 31 6.53 -15.25 1.71
N ALA A 32 5.28 -15.00 2.13
CA ALA A 32 4.13 -15.78 1.72
C ALA A 32 3.26 -15.01 0.71
N TYR A 33 2.85 -13.78 1.08
CA TYR A 33 2.13 -12.87 0.18
C TYR A 33 2.20 -11.44 0.71
N TYR A 34 1.88 -10.46 -0.14
CA TYR A 34 1.55 -9.11 0.30
C TYR A 34 0.12 -8.72 -0.07
N ARG A 35 -0.37 -7.67 0.59
CA ARG A 35 -1.58 -6.95 0.19
C ARG A 35 -1.44 -5.46 0.45
N LEU A 36 -2.14 -4.68 -0.37
CA LEU A 36 -2.28 -3.23 -0.21
C LEU A 36 -3.69 -2.91 0.28
N GLU A 37 -3.80 -1.97 1.21
CA GLU A 37 -5.07 -1.53 1.77
C GLU A 37 -5.04 -0.01 1.99
N TYR A 38 -6.20 0.63 1.90
CA TYR A 38 -6.38 2.03 2.27
C TYR A 38 -7.46 2.19 3.34
N GLY A 39 -7.32 3.25 4.14
CA GLY A 39 -8.32 3.63 5.13
C GLY A 39 -8.38 5.15 5.26
N GLN A 40 -9.57 5.69 5.50
CA GLN A 40 -9.77 7.14 5.57
C GLN A 40 -9.25 7.72 6.88
N GLY A 41 -8.53 8.84 6.80
CA GLY A 41 -7.97 9.59 7.92
C GLY A 41 -6.60 9.10 8.40
N LEU A 42 -6.10 9.76 9.46
CA LEU A 42 -4.81 9.45 10.08
C LEU A 42 -4.81 8.11 10.84
N ASN A 43 -5.96 7.74 11.42
CA ASN A 43 -6.15 6.53 12.22
C ASN A 43 -7.41 5.79 11.76
N PRO A 44 -7.37 5.09 10.61
CA PRO A 44 -8.55 4.44 10.05
C PRO A 44 -9.08 3.33 10.96
N GLN A 45 -10.40 3.34 11.20
CA GLN A 45 -11.09 2.25 11.91
C GLN A 45 -11.38 1.06 10.98
N THR A 46 -11.47 1.33 9.68
CA THR A 46 -11.75 0.35 8.64
C THR A 46 -10.69 0.45 7.54
N TRP A 47 -10.40 -0.69 6.93
CA TRP A 47 -9.43 -0.82 5.84
C TRP A 47 -10.10 -1.51 4.66
N VAL A 48 -9.88 -0.98 3.46
CA VAL A 48 -10.36 -1.53 2.19
C VAL A 48 -9.16 -2.04 1.41
N GLN A 49 -9.22 -3.28 0.94
CA GLN A 49 -8.14 -3.89 0.17
C GLN A 49 -8.13 -3.35 -1.27
N ILE A 50 -6.92 -3.13 -1.79
CA ILE A 50 -6.65 -2.79 -3.19
C ILE A 50 -6.25 -4.09 -3.90
N GLY A 51 -7.05 -4.52 -4.86
CA GLY A 51 -6.82 -5.77 -5.59
C GLY A 51 -6.94 -7.02 -4.69
N SER A 52 -6.20 -8.07 -5.05
CA SER A 52 -6.11 -9.34 -4.30
C SER A 52 -4.79 -9.45 -3.54
N ASN A 53 -4.66 -10.48 -2.70
CA ASN A 53 -3.34 -10.89 -2.21
C ASN A 53 -2.44 -11.27 -3.39
N VAL A 54 -1.16 -10.94 -3.29
CA VAL A 54 -0.14 -11.27 -4.31
C VAL A 54 0.93 -12.14 -3.69
N SER A 55 1.10 -13.35 -4.24
CA SER A 55 2.03 -14.37 -3.74
C SER A 55 3.38 -14.39 -4.46
N VAL A 56 3.64 -13.39 -5.31
CA VAL A 56 4.93 -13.18 -5.97
C VAL A 56 5.61 -11.97 -5.32
N PRO A 57 6.84 -12.10 -4.79
CA PRO A 57 7.55 -10.97 -4.21
C PRO A 57 7.90 -9.94 -5.28
N VAL A 58 7.96 -8.67 -4.88
CA VAL A 58 8.32 -7.54 -5.76
C VAL A 58 9.43 -6.75 -5.08
N GLU A 59 10.49 -6.43 -5.83
CA GLU A 59 11.59 -5.58 -5.38
C GLU A 59 11.68 -4.36 -6.30
N GLU A 60 11.61 -3.16 -5.72
CA GLU A 60 11.67 -1.85 -6.39
C GLU A 60 10.77 -1.76 -7.64
N GLY A 61 9.55 -2.29 -7.54
CA GLY A 61 8.65 -2.47 -8.66
C GLY A 61 7.22 -2.02 -8.39
N VAL A 62 6.35 -2.24 -9.37
CA VAL A 62 4.91 -1.94 -9.24
C VAL A 62 4.25 -3.00 -8.37
N LEU A 63 3.61 -2.55 -7.29
CA LEU A 63 2.89 -3.40 -6.35
C LEU A 63 1.40 -3.53 -6.72
N SER A 64 0.77 -2.45 -7.20
CA SER A 64 -0.61 -2.44 -7.69
C SER A 64 -0.97 -1.11 -8.37
N THR A 65 -2.17 -1.05 -8.96
CA THR A 65 -2.81 0.21 -9.36
C THR A 65 -4.07 0.41 -8.52
N TRP A 66 -4.19 1.60 -7.91
CA TRP A 66 -5.31 1.98 -7.07
C TRP A 66 -6.21 2.99 -7.79
N ASP A 67 -7.46 2.60 -8.03
CA ASP A 67 -8.48 3.54 -8.49
C ASP A 67 -8.99 4.40 -7.31
N THR A 68 -8.58 5.67 -7.30
CA THR A 68 -8.99 6.65 -6.28
C THR A 68 -10.19 7.47 -6.71
N SER A 69 -10.75 7.29 -7.91
CA SER A 69 -11.74 8.21 -8.52
C SER A 69 -12.99 8.48 -7.69
N SER A 70 -13.39 7.54 -6.81
CA SER A 70 -14.54 7.65 -5.90
C SER A 70 -14.19 8.16 -4.50
N LEU A 71 -12.93 8.52 -4.26
CA LEU A 71 -12.40 8.91 -2.95
C LEU A 71 -12.10 10.40 -2.89
N ASN A 72 -12.12 10.98 -1.68
CA ASN A 72 -11.71 12.36 -1.44
C ASN A 72 -11.29 12.55 0.03
N GLY A 73 -10.23 13.35 0.25
CA GLY A 73 -9.67 13.65 1.56
C GLY A 73 -8.41 12.86 1.90
N LEU A 74 -8.07 12.83 3.18
CA LEU A 74 -6.85 12.18 3.68
C LEU A 74 -7.05 10.67 3.84
N TYR A 75 -6.09 9.88 3.38
CA TYR A 75 -6.07 8.42 3.51
C TYR A 75 -4.71 7.92 4.00
N ALA A 76 -4.72 6.86 4.80
CA ALA A 76 -3.56 6.03 5.03
C ALA A 76 -3.53 4.90 3.99
N LEU A 77 -2.43 4.77 3.27
CA LEU A 77 -2.12 3.65 2.39
C LEU A 77 -1.13 2.73 3.08
N ARG A 78 -1.47 1.44 3.16
CA ARG A 78 -0.72 0.43 3.90
C ARG A 78 -0.34 -0.73 2.97
N LEU A 79 0.93 -1.07 2.98
CA LEU A 79 1.45 -2.35 2.50
C LEU A 79 1.60 -3.30 3.70
N LEU A 80 1.07 -4.50 3.57
CA LEU A 80 1.31 -5.61 4.50
C LEU A 80 2.04 -6.74 3.78
N VAL A 81 3.15 -7.19 4.34
CA VAL A 81 3.82 -8.42 3.92
C VAL A 81 3.60 -9.47 5.00
N VAL A 82 3.01 -10.60 4.61
CA VAL A 82 2.76 -11.74 5.48
C VAL A 82 3.83 -12.79 5.22
N ARG A 83 4.44 -13.24 6.31
CA ARG A 83 5.47 -14.27 6.31
C ARG A 83 4.85 -15.67 6.46
N GLY A 84 5.60 -16.71 6.10
CA GLY A 84 5.17 -18.11 6.24
C GLY A 84 4.85 -18.51 7.68
N ASP A 85 5.47 -17.85 8.67
CA ASP A 85 5.21 -18.03 10.10
C ASP A 85 4.08 -17.12 10.65
N MET A 86 3.31 -16.50 9.76
CA MET A 86 2.22 -15.55 10.04
C MET A 86 2.66 -14.22 10.67
N ARG A 87 3.96 -13.93 10.77
CA ARG A 87 4.40 -12.56 11.09
C ARG A 87 3.95 -11.61 9.98
N VAL A 88 3.66 -10.38 10.38
CA VAL A 88 3.23 -9.33 9.46
C VAL A 88 4.15 -8.13 9.61
N GLU A 89 4.83 -7.78 8.53
CA GLU A 89 5.54 -6.51 8.39
C GLU A 89 4.67 -5.51 7.65
N ARG A 90 4.83 -4.22 7.95
CA ARG A 90 4.00 -3.16 7.38
C ARG A 90 4.81 -1.92 7.03
N ALA A 91 4.42 -1.30 5.92
CA ALA A 91 4.78 0.06 5.58
C ALA A 91 3.50 0.88 5.41
N VAL A 92 3.50 2.11 5.90
CA VAL A 92 2.33 3.00 5.82
C VAL A 92 2.78 4.38 5.38
N ILE A 93 2.03 4.96 4.45
CA ILE A 93 2.13 6.37 4.09
C ILE A 93 0.77 7.03 4.20
N LEU A 94 0.75 8.35 4.36
CA LEU A 94 -0.44 9.17 4.28
C LEU A 94 -0.47 9.86 2.92
N VAL A 95 -1.64 10.01 2.32
CA VAL A 95 -1.84 10.66 1.02
C VAL A 95 -3.16 11.41 1.02
N SER A 96 -3.26 12.46 0.22
CA SER A 96 -4.50 13.23 0.05
C SER A 96 -5.08 12.93 -1.33
N VAL A 97 -6.31 12.45 -1.39
CA VAL A 97 -7.02 12.28 -2.67
C VAL A 97 -7.85 13.53 -2.93
N VAL A 98 -7.72 14.10 -4.13
CA VAL A 98 -8.44 15.32 -4.53
C VAL A 98 -9.11 15.08 -5.88
N ASN A 99 -10.27 14.42 -5.90
CA ASN A 99 -11.06 14.30 -7.13
C ASN A 99 -12.06 15.46 -7.25
N PRO A 100 -12.32 15.95 -8.49
CA PRO A 100 -13.29 17.02 -8.77
C PRO A 100 -14.73 16.64 -8.42
#